data_AF-A0A9N9TJV4-F1
#
_entry.id   AF-A0A9N9TJV4-F1
#
_cell.length_a   1.000
_cell.length_b   1.000
_cell.length_c   1.000
_cell.angle_alpha   90.00
_cell.angle_beta   90.00
_cell.angle_gamma   90.00
#
_symmetry.space_group_name_H-M   'P 1'
#
loop_
_entity.id
_entity.type
_entity.pdbx_description
1 polymer ?
#
loop_
_entity_poly.entity_id
_entity_poly.type
_entity_poly.pdbx_seq_one_letter_code
_entity_poly.pdbx_strand_id
1 'polypeptide(L)'
;MSLRQQMRYLTPYDIHKLLINDYILKKPGDTSLLKRDTSQDKNDYDVIVENHKFLWDDEDSADTWEEQFAKRYYNKLFKEYCIGDLSRYKENKIALRWRVEKEVISGKGQFVCANKKCEEEERLTTWEVNFGYIECGEKKNALVKIRLCPDCSKKLNYHSKKKEVKRLKRKRHVSETNEKSVINETSSIKTTQNSPNSSVAEVLEEPTINAATSDESPWENHKPIEQKSRDEEMEDYLQSLLL
;
A
#
# COMPACT_ATOMS: atom_id res chain seq x y z
N MET A 1 -12.97 76.08 -1.22
CA MET A 1 -11.65 75.91 -1.88
C MET A 1 -11.82 74.99 -3.08
N SER A 2 -11.10 75.23 -4.18
CA SER A 2 -11.20 74.34 -5.36
C SER A 2 -10.65 72.95 -5.00
N LEU A 3 -11.33 71.87 -5.41
CA LEU A 3 -10.91 70.47 -5.19
C LEU A 3 -9.45 70.24 -5.63
N ARG A 4 -9.03 70.91 -6.71
CA ARG A 4 -7.65 70.89 -7.24
C ARG A 4 -6.62 71.48 -6.29
N GLN A 5 -7.01 72.43 -5.43
CA GLN A 5 -6.11 73.07 -4.47
C GLN A 5 -5.87 72.19 -3.24
N GLN A 6 -6.88 71.39 -2.86
CA GLN A 6 -6.81 70.41 -1.77
C GLN A 6 -6.01 69.15 -2.17
N MET A 7 -6.07 68.75 -3.45
CA MET A 7 -5.31 67.61 -3.98
C MET A 7 -3.80 67.83 -4.08
N ARG A 8 -3.31 69.08 -4.05
CA ARG A 8 -1.87 69.39 -4.19
C ARG A 8 -1.01 68.91 -3.02
N TYR A 9 -1.61 68.68 -1.86
CA TYR A 9 -0.92 68.30 -0.63
C TYR A 9 -1.16 66.84 -0.23
N LEU A 10 -1.84 66.06 -1.07
CA LEU A 10 -2.22 64.67 -0.80
C LEU A 10 -1.32 63.69 -1.56
N THR A 11 -1.12 62.49 -1.00
CA THR A 11 -0.39 61.44 -1.70
C THR A 11 -1.20 60.91 -2.89
N PRO A 12 -0.57 60.33 -3.92
CA PRO A 12 -1.29 59.71 -5.04
C PRO A 12 -2.35 58.69 -4.59
N TYR A 13 -2.07 57.95 -3.52
CA TYR A 13 -3.01 57.02 -2.90
C TYR A 13 -4.23 57.74 -2.30
N ASP A 14 -4.00 58.84 -1.57
CA ASP A 14 -5.07 59.62 -0.94
C ASP A 14 -5.94 60.33 -1.96
N ILE A 15 -5.34 60.84 -3.04
CA ILE A 15 -6.07 61.43 -4.17
C ILE A 15 -6.96 60.36 -4.82
N HIS A 16 -6.42 59.18 -5.09
CA HIS A 16 -7.16 58.06 -5.67
C HIS A 16 -8.32 57.62 -4.77
N LYS A 17 -8.08 57.50 -3.45
CA LYS A 17 -9.13 57.16 -2.47
C LYS A 17 -10.25 58.21 -2.45
N LEU A 18 -9.89 59.50 -2.46
CA LEU A 18 -10.87 60.59 -2.48
C LEU A 18 -11.69 60.57 -3.76
N LEU A 19 -11.06 60.37 -4.92
CA LEU A 19 -11.74 60.24 -6.20
C LEU A 19 -12.64 58.99 -6.26
N ILE A 20 -12.21 57.84 -5.74
CA ILE A 20 -13.04 56.64 -5.67
C ILE A 20 -14.28 56.89 -4.81
N ASN A 21 -14.11 57.51 -3.64
CA ASN A 21 -15.21 57.82 -2.75
C ASN A 21 -16.19 58.80 -3.40
N ASP A 22 -15.66 59.86 -4.00
CA ASP A 22 -16.46 60.93 -4.59
C ASP A 22 -17.13 60.54 -5.90
N TYR A 23 -16.56 59.63 -6.70
CA TYR A 23 -17.07 59.30 -8.05
C TYR A 23 -17.63 57.89 -8.20
N ILE A 24 -17.12 56.92 -7.44
CA ILE A 24 -17.46 55.49 -7.61
C ILE A 24 -18.34 54.98 -6.46
N LEU A 25 -18.08 55.38 -5.21
CA LEU A 25 -18.79 54.89 -4.02
C LEU A 25 -19.93 55.79 -3.53
N LYS A 26 -20.68 56.41 -4.46
CA LYS A 26 -21.71 57.39 -4.11
C LYS A 26 -22.95 56.76 -3.47
N LYS A 27 -23.25 55.49 -3.77
CA LYS A 27 -24.44 54.79 -3.31
C LYS A 27 -24.07 53.69 -2.31
N PRO A 28 -24.96 53.38 -1.35
CA PRO A 28 -24.78 52.23 -0.48
C PRO A 28 -24.78 50.94 -1.32
N GLY A 29 -23.67 50.18 -1.27
CA GLY A 29 -23.49 48.93 -2.02
C GLY A 29 -22.46 48.98 -3.16
N ASP A 30 -21.99 50.17 -3.55
CA ASP A 30 -21.00 50.34 -4.63
C ASP A 30 -19.61 49.76 -4.28
N THR A 31 -19.36 49.44 -3.00
CA THR A 31 -18.13 48.74 -2.55
C THR A 31 -17.97 47.35 -3.17
N SER A 32 -19.05 46.76 -3.68
CA SER A 32 -19.00 45.50 -4.43
C SER A 32 -18.21 45.60 -5.73
N LEU A 33 -18.17 46.78 -6.37
CA LEU A 33 -17.43 47.02 -7.61
C LEU A 33 -15.91 47.03 -7.40
N LEU A 34 -15.46 47.33 -6.18
CA LEU A 34 -14.04 47.32 -5.82
C LEU A 34 -13.55 45.94 -5.40
N LYS A 35 -14.44 44.94 -5.33
CA LYS A 35 -14.06 43.58 -4.98
C LYS A 35 -13.26 42.99 -6.13
N ARG A 36 -11.98 42.71 -5.89
CA ARG A 36 -11.13 41.94 -6.81
C ARG A 36 -11.79 40.59 -7.11
N ASP A 37 -11.79 40.18 -8.37
CA ASP A 37 -12.11 38.81 -8.76
C ASP A 37 -10.97 37.88 -8.33
N THR A 38 -11.26 37.01 -7.37
CA THR A 38 -10.29 36.04 -6.81
C THR A 38 -10.42 34.66 -7.45
N SER A 39 -11.24 34.51 -8.50
CA SER A 39 -11.55 33.20 -9.10
C SER A 39 -10.35 32.51 -9.76
N GLN A 40 -9.39 33.29 -10.26
CA GLN A 40 -8.19 32.77 -10.92
C GLN A 40 -6.92 32.88 -10.06
N ASP A 41 -7.06 33.26 -8.78
CA ASP A 41 -5.91 33.37 -7.90
C ASP A 41 -5.42 31.96 -7.53
N LYS A 42 -4.23 31.62 -8.00
CA LYS A 42 -3.55 30.37 -7.64
C LYS A 42 -2.84 30.56 -6.30
N ASN A 43 -3.16 29.71 -5.31
CA ASN A 43 -2.44 29.68 -4.06
C ASN A 43 -1.32 28.64 -4.09
N ASP A 44 -0.34 28.78 -3.20
CA ASP A 44 0.71 27.78 -2.97
C ASP A 44 0.14 26.37 -2.74
N TYR A 45 -1.03 26.29 -2.08
CA TYR A 45 -1.74 25.03 -1.87
C TYR A 45 -2.16 24.39 -3.19
N ASP A 46 -2.71 25.17 -4.12
CA ASP A 46 -3.20 24.67 -5.40
C ASP A 46 -2.03 24.18 -6.26
N VAL A 47 -0.92 24.91 -6.24
CA VAL A 47 0.34 24.52 -6.91
C VAL A 47 0.84 23.15 -6.42
N ILE A 48 0.78 22.90 -5.11
CA ILE A 48 1.15 21.61 -4.54
C ILE A 48 0.16 20.53 -4.97
N VAL A 49 -1.15 20.79 -4.92
CA VAL A 49 -2.15 19.78 -5.31
C VAL A 49 -2.01 19.41 -6.79
N GLU A 50 -1.66 20.35 -7.66
CA GLU A 50 -1.41 20.09 -9.09
C GLU A 50 -0.16 19.23 -9.32
N ASN A 51 0.94 19.49 -8.59
CA ASN A 51 2.26 18.91 -8.88
C ASN A 51 2.77 17.89 -7.85
N HIS A 52 1.99 17.58 -6.81
CA HIS A 52 2.42 16.61 -5.81
C HIS A 52 2.53 15.21 -6.41
N LYS A 53 3.67 14.58 -6.16
CA LYS A 53 3.89 13.15 -6.41
C LYS A 53 3.93 12.37 -5.11
N PHE A 54 3.36 11.17 -5.10
CA PHE A 54 3.35 10.33 -3.88
C PHE A 54 4.73 9.75 -3.59
N LEU A 55 5.46 9.37 -4.65
CA LEU A 55 6.87 9.00 -4.64
C LEU A 55 7.57 9.82 -5.73
N TRP A 56 8.69 10.42 -5.38
CA TRP A 56 9.58 11.03 -6.35
C TRP A 56 10.68 10.03 -6.69
N ASP A 57 10.84 9.72 -7.97
CA ASP A 57 11.95 8.91 -8.46
C ASP A 57 13.20 9.79 -8.61
N ASP A 58 14.39 9.21 -8.47
CA ASP A 58 15.65 9.97 -8.55
C ASP A 58 15.92 10.53 -9.95
N GLU A 59 15.30 9.95 -10.98
CA GLU A 59 15.38 10.41 -12.38
C GLU A 59 14.41 11.55 -12.71
N ASP A 60 13.43 11.84 -11.85
CA ASP A 60 12.51 12.96 -12.06
C ASP A 60 13.23 14.29 -11.76
N SER A 61 13.74 14.94 -12.81
CA SER A 61 14.22 16.32 -12.74
C SER A 61 13.04 17.27 -12.52
N ALA A 62 13.15 18.13 -11.51
CA ALA A 62 12.17 19.15 -11.24
C ALA A 62 12.51 20.37 -12.09
N ASP A 63 11.98 20.39 -13.30
CA ASP A 63 12.29 21.40 -14.31
C ASP A 63 11.55 22.71 -14.01
N THR A 64 10.32 22.59 -13.52
CA THR A 64 9.46 23.74 -13.22
C THR A 64 9.58 24.18 -11.75
N TRP A 65 9.40 25.47 -11.47
CA TRP A 65 9.45 25.99 -10.10
C TRP A 65 8.41 25.33 -9.19
N GLU A 66 7.22 25.06 -9.72
CA GLU A 66 6.11 24.38 -9.05
C GLU A 66 6.48 22.96 -8.60
N GLU A 67 7.19 22.23 -9.46
CA GLU A 67 7.70 20.89 -9.19
C GLU A 67 8.81 20.93 -8.15
N GLN A 68 9.71 21.91 -8.23
CA GLN A 68 10.76 22.11 -7.22
C GLN A 68 10.16 22.42 -5.85
N PHE A 69 9.10 23.23 -5.83
CA PHE A 69 8.34 23.53 -4.62
C PHE A 69 7.70 22.27 -4.05
N ALA A 70 7.00 21.48 -4.87
CA ALA A 70 6.42 20.21 -4.46
C ALA A 70 7.48 19.21 -3.94
N LYS A 71 8.66 19.14 -4.59
CA LYS A 71 9.79 18.30 -4.17
C LYS A 71 10.33 18.73 -2.81
N ARG A 72 10.42 20.03 -2.53
CA ARG A 72 10.79 20.54 -1.19
C ARG A 72 9.80 20.09 -0.11
N TYR A 73 8.49 20.14 -0.40
CA TYR A 73 7.47 19.62 0.53
C TYR A 73 7.61 18.11 0.73
N TYR A 74 7.84 17.36 -0.35
CA TYR A 74 8.04 15.91 -0.28
C TYR A 74 9.26 15.52 0.57
N ASN A 75 10.36 16.26 0.45
CA ASN A 75 11.57 16.03 1.24
C ASN A 75 11.37 16.30 2.74
N LYS A 76 10.44 17.19 3.09
CA LYS A 76 10.06 17.46 4.47
C LYS A 76 9.22 16.33 5.12
N LEU A 77 8.63 15.45 4.31
CA LEU A 77 7.79 14.35 4.79
C LEU A 77 8.61 13.13 5.21
N PHE A 78 8.18 12.49 6.29
CA PHE A 78 8.79 11.28 6.82
C PHE A 78 8.11 10.03 6.25
N LYS A 79 8.91 9.15 5.64
CA LYS A 79 8.45 8.06 4.76
C LYS A 79 8.57 6.64 5.36
N GLU A 80 8.91 6.52 6.64
CA GLU A 80 9.05 5.20 7.28
C GLU A 80 7.72 4.52 7.57
N TYR A 81 6.75 5.28 8.09
CA TYR A 81 5.41 4.83 8.43
C TYR A 81 4.40 5.83 7.89
N CYS A 82 3.29 5.33 7.33
CA CYS A 82 2.16 6.14 6.90
C CYS A 82 1.15 6.36 8.01
N ILE A 83 0.37 7.43 7.88
CA ILE A 83 -0.87 7.64 8.62
C ILE A 83 -2.05 7.27 7.73
N GLY A 84 -3.03 6.59 8.31
CA GLY A 84 -4.23 6.16 7.62
C GLY A 84 -5.50 6.80 8.15
N ASP A 85 -6.47 7.04 7.27
CA ASP A 85 -7.87 7.23 7.66
C ASP A 85 -8.66 5.97 7.32
N LEU A 86 -9.02 5.23 8.37
CA LEU A 86 -9.80 4.00 8.28
C LEU A 86 -11.31 4.26 8.43
N SER A 87 -11.79 5.51 8.39
CA SER A 87 -13.21 5.83 8.65
C SER A 87 -14.17 5.14 7.67
N ARG A 88 -13.78 5.02 6.39
CA ARG A 88 -14.62 4.46 5.32
C ARG A 88 -14.25 3.00 4.97
N TYR A 89 -13.69 2.26 5.92
CA TYR A 89 -13.27 0.87 5.73
C TYR A 89 -14.38 -0.08 5.25
N LYS A 90 -15.65 0.20 5.58
CA LYS A 90 -16.81 -0.59 5.13
C LYS A 90 -17.00 -0.52 3.60
N GLU A 91 -16.65 0.61 2.99
CA GLU A 91 -16.68 0.83 1.53
C GLU A 91 -15.40 0.33 0.84
N ASN A 92 -14.47 -0.29 1.58
CA ASN A 92 -13.14 -0.64 1.10
C ASN A 92 -12.32 0.57 0.61
N LYS A 93 -12.63 1.76 1.13
CA LYS A 93 -11.88 2.99 0.86
C LYS A 93 -11.02 3.33 2.07
N ILE A 94 -9.72 3.38 1.85
CA ILE A 94 -8.72 3.72 2.86
C ILE A 94 -7.89 4.85 2.26
N ALA A 95 -7.68 5.91 3.03
CA ALA A 95 -6.77 6.98 2.65
C ALA A 95 -5.47 6.84 3.44
N LEU A 96 -4.33 7.00 2.76
CA LEU A 96 -3.01 6.94 3.36
C LEU A 96 -2.26 8.21 2.99
N ARG A 97 -1.41 8.68 3.91
CA ARG A 97 -0.48 9.79 3.68
C ARG A 97 0.81 9.63 4.46
N TRP A 98 1.85 10.31 4.00
CA TRP A 98 3.11 10.42 4.73
C TRP A 98 2.97 11.31 5.97
N ARG A 99 3.86 11.09 6.95
CA ARG A 99 3.86 11.80 8.23
C ARG A 99 4.52 13.16 8.09
N VAL A 100 4.01 14.13 8.85
CA VAL A 100 4.67 15.44 9.03
C VAL A 100 5.51 15.45 10.30
N GLU A 101 6.48 16.36 10.36
CA GLU A 101 7.38 16.56 11.50
C GLU A 101 6.67 16.62 12.86
N LYS A 102 5.59 17.41 12.96
CA LYS A 102 4.80 17.53 14.20
C LYS A 102 4.23 16.19 14.68
N GLU A 103 3.85 15.32 13.75
CA GLU A 103 3.29 14.00 14.07
C GLU A 103 4.36 13.01 14.48
N VAL A 104 5.56 13.13 13.90
CA VAL A 104 6.73 12.34 14.30
C VAL A 104 7.15 12.69 15.71
N ILE A 105 7.20 13.99 16.04
CA ILE A 105 7.48 14.46 17.42
C ILE A 105 6.42 13.94 18.40
N SER A 106 5.16 13.91 17.99
CA SER A 106 4.06 13.32 18.78
C SER A 106 4.09 11.79 18.87
N GLY A 107 4.97 11.11 18.12
CA GLY A 107 5.03 9.64 18.08
C GLY A 107 3.90 8.96 17.30
N LYS A 108 3.09 9.71 16.54
CA LYS A 108 1.97 9.15 15.76
C LYS A 108 2.47 8.22 14.65
N GLY A 109 1.90 7.02 14.59
CA GLY A 109 2.25 5.96 13.65
C GLY A 109 3.50 5.15 14.02
N GLN A 110 4.15 5.41 15.16
CA GLN A 110 5.24 4.59 15.68
C GLN A 110 4.93 4.06 17.09
N PHE A 111 4.66 4.98 18.02
CA PHE A 111 4.28 4.69 19.41
C PHE A 111 2.77 4.83 19.64
N VAL A 112 2.09 5.64 18.81
CA VAL A 112 0.64 5.79 18.80
C VAL A 112 0.08 5.19 17.51
N CYS A 113 -1.15 4.70 17.54
CA CYS A 113 -1.86 4.17 16.37
C CYS A 113 -1.81 5.14 15.19
N ALA A 114 -1.54 4.61 13.98
CA ALA A 114 -1.47 5.42 12.76
C ALA A 114 -2.83 5.86 12.22
N ASN A 115 -3.95 5.45 12.83
CA ASN A 115 -5.27 5.87 12.40
C ASN A 115 -5.55 7.31 12.87
N LYS A 116 -5.94 8.22 11.97
CA LYS A 116 -6.15 9.65 12.27
C LYS A 116 -7.05 9.94 13.49
N LYS A 117 -8.03 9.06 13.74
CA LYS A 117 -9.04 9.20 14.82
C LYS A 117 -8.79 8.32 16.05
N CYS A 118 -7.65 7.65 16.13
CA CYS A 118 -7.31 6.69 17.19
C CYS A 118 -6.05 7.19 17.89
N GLU A 119 -6.02 7.11 19.22
CA GLU A 119 -4.88 7.60 20.02
C GLU A 119 -4.31 6.50 20.93
N GLU A 120 -4.65 5.26 20.64
CA GLU A 120 -4.20 4.09 21.37
C GLU A 120 -2.73 3.78 21.11
N GLU A 121 -2.00 3.52 22.20
CA GLU A 121 -0.57 3.22 22.21
C GLU A 121 -0.29 1.72 22.42
N GLU A 122 -1.28 0.95 22.88
CA GLU A 122 -1.08 -0.44 23.26
C GLU A 122 -1.05 -1.41 22.07
N ARG A 123 -0.10 -2.36 22.12
CA ARG A 123 0.00 -3.54 21.24
C ARG A 123 -0.15 -3.21 19.74
N LEU A 124 0.65 -2.26 19.28
CA LEU A 124 0.72 -1.88 17.88
C LEU A 124 1.34 -2.98 17.03
N THR A 125 0.72 -3.24 15.89
CA THR A 125 1.19 -4.20 14.88
C THR A 125 1.56 -3.45 13.62
N THR A 126 2.73 -3.75 13.05
CA THR A 126 3.15 -3.20 11.76
C THR A 126 2.54 -4.02 10.64
N TRP A 127 1.92 -3.35 9.68
CA TRP A 127 1.35 -3.93 8.47
C TRP A 127 2.05 -3.36 7.25
N GLU A 128 2.30 -4.21 6.27
CA GLU A 128 2.71 -3.80 4.94
C GLU A 128 1.47 -3.82 4.05
N VAL A 129 1.16 -2.68 3.46
CA VAL A 129 -0.06 -2.47 2.67
C VAL A 129 0.35 -2.07 1.26
N ASN A 130 -0.18 -2.80 0.28
CA ASN A 130 -0.07 -2.38 -1.11
C ASN A 130 -1.06 -1.24 -1.37
N PHE A 131 -0.53 -0.03 -1.54
CA PHE A 131 -1.31 1.18 -1.80
C PHE A 131 -1.32 1.47 -3.30
N GLY A 132 -2.46 1.21 -3.93
CA GLY A 132 -2.72 1.63 -5.31
C GLY A 132 -3.26 3.05 -5.35
N TYR A 133 -2.58 3.93 -6.08
CA TYR A 133 -2.94 5.33 -6.29
C TYR A 133 -2.92 5.70 -7.77
N ILE A 134 -3.54 6.83 -8.11
CA ILE A 134 -3.58 7.35 -9.47
C ILE A 134 -2.76 8.63 -9.47
N GLU A 135 -1.77 8.70 -10.35
CA GLU A 135 -0.88 9.85 -10.52
C GLU A 135 -0.85 10.19 -12.02
N CYS A 136 -1.17 11.43 -12.39
CA CYS A 136 -1.27 11.88 -13.78
C CYS A 136 -2.12 10.97 -14.71
N GLY A 137 -3.13 10.28 -14.15
CA GLY A 137 -4.00 9.36 -14.90
C GLY A 137 -3.49 7.91 -14.97
N GLU A 138 -2.29 7.64 -14.46
CA GLU A 138 -1.68 6.31 -14.42
C GLU A 138 -1.89 5.66 -13.05
N LYS A 139 -2.18 4.35 -13.04
CA LYS A 139 -2.32 3.58 -11.80
C LYS A 139 -0.96 3.10 -11.34
N LYS A 140 -0.46 3.67 -10.26
CA LYS A 140 0.78 3.27 -9.59
C LYS A 140 0.47 2.52 -8.30
N ASN A 141 1.40 1.67 -7.88
CA ASN A 141 1.30 0.92 -6.64
C ASN A 141 2.57 1.14 -5.81
N ALA A 142 2.42 1.33 -4.50
CA ALA A 142 3.52 1.44 -3.57
C ALA A 142 3.28 0.55 -2.35
N LEU A 143 4.32 -0.17 -1.92
CA LEU A 143 4.27 -0.93 -0.68
C LEU A 143 4.63 0.00 0.48
N VAL A 144 3.66 0.24 1.37
CA VAL A 144 3.83 1.18 2.50
C VAL A 144 3.63 0.47 3.84
N LYS A 145 4.35 0.96 4.86
CA LYS A 145 4.30 0.41 6.22
C LYS A 145 3.37 1.26 7.09
N ILE A 146 2.51 0.61 7.88
CA ILE A 146 1.60 1.29 8.81
C ILE A 146 1.52 0.53 10.14
N ARG A 147 1.61 1.23 11.28
CA ARG A 147 1.40 0.64 12.61
C ARG A 147 0.00 0.91 13.13
N LEU A 148 -0.73 -0.15 13.46
CA LEU A 148 -2.13 -0.06 13.92
C LEU A 148 -2.35 -0.85 15.20
N CYS A 149 -3.24 -0.34 16.05
CA CYS A 149 -3.78 -1.08 17.19
C CYS A 149 -4.63 -2.28 16.72
N PRO A 150 -4.94 -3.25 17.60
CA PRO A 150 -5.70 -4.45 17.23
C PRO A 150 -7.07 -4.15 16.60
N ASP A 151 -7.75 -3.08 17.03
CA ASP A 151 -9.06 -2.73 16.50
C ASP A 151 -8.98 -2.06 15.13
N CYS A 152 -7.98 -1.21 14.90
CA CYS A 152 -7.72 -0.64 13.58
C CYS A 152 -7.19 -1.69 12.60
N SER A 153 -6.43 -2.67 13.07
CA SER A 153 -6.01 -3.83 12.26
C SER A 153 -7.21 -4.66 11.77
N LYS A 154 -8.24 -4.86 12.62
CA LYS A 154 -9.50 -5.51 12.19
C LYS A 154 -10.22 -4.70 11.12
N LYS A 155 -10.20 -3.35 11.21
CA LYS A 155 -10.81 -2.45 10.21
C LYS A 155 -10.07 -2.52 8.86
N LEU A 156 -8.74 -2.55 8.89
CA LEU A 156 -7.90 -2.71 7.69
C LEU A 156 -8.23 -4.01 6.93
N ASN A 157 -8.36 -5.12 7.67
CA ASN A 157 -8.65 -6.44 7.10
C ASN A 157 -10.14 -6.80 7.00
N TYR A 158 -11.04 -5.82 7.15
CA TYR A 158 -12.48 -6.06 7.25
C TYR A 158 -13.04 -6.82 6.04
N HIS A 159 -12.60 -6.47 4.83
CA HIS A 159 -13.14 -7.06 3.61
C HIS A 159 -12.50 -8.42 3.28
N SER A 160 -11.20 -8.60 3.56
CA SER A 160 -10.49 -9.88 3.38
C SER A 160 -11.12 -10.97 4.24
N LYS A 161 -11.36 -10.69 5.52
CA LYS A 161 -12.04 -11.62 6.44
C LYS A 161 -13.47 -11.92 6.00
N LYS A 162 -14.21 -10.92 5.49
CA LYS A 162 -15.58 -11.12 4.98
C LYS A 162 -15.60 -12.00 3.70
N LYS A 163 -14.65 -11.82 2.79
CA LYS A 163 -14.48 -12.66 1.60
C LYS A 163 -14.12 -14.09 1.98
N GLU A 164 -13.22 -14.27 2.94
CA GLU A 164 -12.79 -15.59 3.41
C GLU A 164 -13.92 -16.36 4.10
N VAL A 165 -14.67 -15.73 5.01
CA VAL A 165 -15.84 -16.34 5.67
C VAL A 165 -16.90 -16.73 4.64
N LYS A 166 -17.17 -15.89 3.63
CA LYS A 166 -18.08 -16.24 2.53
C LYS A 166 -17.58 -17.43 1.72
N ARG A 167 -16.27 -17.51 1.44
CA ARG A 167 -15.65 -18.65 0.73
C ARG A 167 -15.78 -19.94 1.52
N LEU A 168 -15.52 -19.91 2.82
CA LEU A 168 -15.64 -21.08 3.72
C LEU A 168 -17.09 -21.57 3.82
N LYS A 169 -18.07 -20.64 3.92
CA LYS A 169 -19.50 -21.01 3.90
C LYS A 169 -19.91 -21.67 2.58
N ARG A 170 -19.44 -21.16 1.43
CA ARG A 170 -19.69 -21.80 0.13
C ARG A 170 -19.07 -23.20 0.05
N LYS A 171 -17.84 -23.39 0.54
CA LYS A 171 -17.20 -24.71 0.58
C LYS A 171 -17.98 -25.72 1.44
N ARG A 172 -18.47 -25.30 2.62
CA ARG A 172 -19.31 -26.16 3.48
C ARG A 172 -20.64 -26.55 2.82
N HIS A 173 -21.26 -25.61 2.11
CA HIS A 173 -22.51 -25.91 1.40
C HIS A 173 -22.30 -26.88 0.22
N VAL A 174 -21.14 -26.83 -0.44
CA VAL A 174 -20.79 -27.78 -1.52
C VAL A 174 -20.48 -29.18 -0.96
N SER A 175 -19.81 -29.29 0.20
CA SER A 175 -19.57 -30.59 0.84
C SER A 175 -20.86 -31.25 1.34
N GLU A 176 -21.78 -30.48 1.94
CA GLU A 176 -23.07 -31.02 2.40
C GLU A 176 -24.00 -31.46 1.25
N THR A 177 -23.91 -30.82 0.07
CA THR A 177 -24.68 -31.27 -1.10
C THR A 177 -24.10 -32.54 -1.73
N ASN A 178 -22.77 -32.72 -1.71
CA ASN A 178 -22.14 -33.95 -2.21
C ASN A 178 -22.34 -35.16 -1.29
N GLU A 179 -22.39 -34.96 0.04
CA GLU A 179 -22.70 -36.04 0.98
C GLU A 179 -24.16 -36.50 0.89
N LYS A 180 -25.10 -35.60 0.57
CA LYS A 180 -26.51 -35.95 0.35
C LYS A 180 -26.78 -36.66 -0.97
N SER A 181 -25.94 -36.50 -1.99
CA SER A 181 -26.05 -37.26 -3.25
C SER A 181 -25.50 -38.69 -3.16
N VAL A 182 -24.65 -39.02 -2.17
CA VAL A 182 -24.09 -40.37 -2.00
C VAL A 182 -25.00 -41.30 -1.17
N ILE A 183 -25.97 -40.75 -0.43
CA ILE A 183 -26.87 -41.55 0.43
C ILE A 183 -28.08 -42.11 -0.34
N ASN A 184 -28.32 -41.70 -1.59
CA ASN A 184 -29.48 -42.14 -2.38
C ASN A 184 -29.22 -43.30 -3.37
N GLU A 185 -28.06 -43.99 -3.30
CA GLU A 185 -27.78 -45.14 -4.17
C GLU A 185 -27.26 -46.38 -3.43
N THR A 186 -27.79 -46.70 -2.24
CA THR A 186 -27.58 -48.05 -1.68
C THR A 186 -28.85 -48.64 -1.07
N SER A 187 -29.62 -49.34 -1.90
CA SER A 187 -30.45 -50.47 -1.45
C SER A 187 -30.80 -51.38 -2.62
N SER A 188 -29.94 -52.38 -2.87
CA SER A 188 -30.32 -53.72 -3.34
C SER A 188 -29.15 -54.70 -3.22
N ILE A 189 -29.26 -55.62 -2.27
CA ILE A 189 -28.35 -56.74 -1.98
C ILE A 189 -28.77 -57.96 -2.82
N LYS A 190 -27.82 -58.69 -3.45
CA LYS A 190 -27.73 -60.17 -3.58
C LYS A 190 -26.26 -60.54 -3.88
N THR A 191 -25.47 -61.11 -2.97
CA THR A 191 -25.27 -62.54 -2.62
C THR A 191 -24.89 -63.46 -3.79
N THR A 192 -23.64 -63.97 -3.80
CA THR A 192 -23.20 -65.38 -4.05
C THR A 192 -21.67 -65.46 -3.90
N GLN A 193 -21.15 -66.11 -2.85
CA GLN A 193 -20.53 -67.45 -2.83
C GLN A 193 -19.12 -67.55 -3.48
N ASN A 194 -18.05 -67.65 -2.67
CA ASN A 194 -17.32 -68.90 -2.38
C ASN A 194 -15.93 -68.67 -1.74
N SER A 195 -15.69 -69.44 -0.68
CA SER A 195 -14.38 -69.80 -0.08
C SER A 195 -13.67 -70.85 -1.00
N PRO A 196 -12.46 -71.42 -0.74
CA PRO A 196 -11.59 -71.40 0.46
C PRO A 196 -10.08 -71.18 0.08
N ASN A 197 -9.00 -71.31 0.87
CA ASN A 197 -8.71 -72.14 2.05
C ASN A 197 -7.34 -71.75 2.69
N SER A 198 -7.23 -71.99 4.01
CA SER A 198 -6.09 -72.53 4.80
C SER A 198 -4.67 -71.92 4.69
N SER A 199 -4.13 -71.27 5.75
CA SER A 199 -3.28 -71.83 6.84
C SER A 199 -1.82 -72.13 6.38
N VAL A 200 -0.70 -71.78 7.02
CA VAL A 200 -0.23 -71.86 8.43
C VAL A 200 1.08 -71.04 8.56
N ALA A 201 1.42 -70.67 9.81
CA ALA A 201 2.71 -70.32 10.46
C ALA A 201 4.02 -70.92 9.85
N GLU A 202 5.28 -70.53 10.15
CA GLU A 202 5.98 -69.87 11.26
C GLU A 202 7.48 -69.64 10.86
N VAL A 203 8.18 -68.71 11.55
CA VAL A 203 9.58 -68.76 12.06
C VAL A 203 10.84 -68.67 11.14
N LEU A 204 11.56 -67.55 11.37
CA LEU A 204 13.01 -67.27 11.61
C LEU A 204 14.19 -67.91 10.82
N GLU A 205 15.08 -66.97 10.46
CA GLU A 205 16.57 -66.95 10.50
C GLU A 205 17.46 -67.48 9.36
N GLU A 206 18.58 -66.75 9.21
CA GLU A 206 19.56 -66.64 8.11
C GLU A 206 20.41 -67.91 7.85
N PRO A 207 21.15 -67.99 6.72
CA PRO A 207 22.58 -67.68 6.83
C PRO A 207 23.22 -67.05 5.57
N THR A 208 24.49 -66.72 5.77
CA THR A 208 25.40 -65.85 5.03
C THR A 208 26.20 -66.47 3.86
N ILE A 209 26.79 -65.56 3.06
CA ILE A 209 28.06 -65.52 2.26
C ILE A 209 28.17 -66.00 0.79
N ASN A 210 28.61 -65.02 -0.04
CA ASN A 210 29.53 -65.03 -1.21
C ASN A 210 29.00 -65.27 -2.66
N ALA A 211 29.01 -64.23 -3.51
CA ALA A 211 30.08 -63.92 -4.48
C ALA A 211 29.64 -62.84 -5.50
N ALA A 212 30.61 -62.00 -5.89
CA ALA A 212 30.52 -60.78 -6.67
C ALA A 212 29.77 -60.83 -8.02
N THR A 213 29.03 -59.75 -8.33
CA THR A 213 29.11 -59.00 -9.60
C THR A 213 28.56 -57.58 -9.38
N SER A 214 29.20 -56.62 -10.04
CA SER A 214 28.85 -55.21 -10.20
C SER A 214 27.34 -54.93 -10.29
N ASP A 215 26.88 -53.88 -9.60
CA ASP A 215 26.11 -52.80 -10.23
C ASP A 215 25.91 -51.65 -9.23
N GLU A 216 26.30 -50.46 -9.66
CA GLU A 216 26.22 -49.21 -8.92
C GLU A 216 24.76 -48.86 -8.56
N SER A 217 24.55 -48.31 -7.37
CA SER A 217 23.24 -47.83 -6.94
C SER A 217 22.81 -46.62 -7.77
N PRO A 218 21.59 -46.61 -8.38
CA PRO A 218 21.06 -45.49 -9.19
C PRO A 218 20.89 -44.12 -8.50
N TRP A 219 21.33 -43.98 -7.26
CA TRP A 219 21.10 -42.82 -6.40
C TRP A 219 22.35 -41.94 -6.20
N GLU A 220 23.48 -42.30 -6.82
CA GLU A 220 24.70 -41.48 -6.75
C GLU A 220 24.72 -40.30 -7.75
N ASN A 221 23.76 -40.25 -8.67
CA ASN A 221 23.66 -39.23 -9.73
C ASN A 221 22.91 -37.95 -9.34
N HIS A 222 22.57 -37.76 -8.06
CA HIS A 222 21.94 -36.53 -7.57
C HIS A 222 22.74 -35.88 -6.43
N LYS A 223 24.02 -35.63 -6.64
CA LYS A 223 24.71 -34.57 -5.89
C LYS A 223 24.36 -33.23 -6.55
N PRO A 224 23.85 -32.22 -5.83
CA PRO A 224 23.67 -30.90 -6.40
C PRO A 224 25.03 -30.37 -6.86
N ILE A 225 25.11 -30.01 -8.14
CA ILE A 225 26.26 -29.29 -8.70
C ILE A 225 26.33 -27.96 -7.95
N GLU A 226 27.40 -27.78 -7.17
CA GLU A 226 27.70 -26.49 -6.54
C GLU A 226 27.83 -25.46 -7.66
N GLN A 227 26.87 -24.54 -7.75
CA GLN A 227 26.98 -23.38 -8.62
C GLN A 227 28.07 -22.50 -8.01
N LYS A 228 29.15 -22.28 -8.76
CA LYS A 228 30.21 -21.33 -8.39
C LYS A 228 29.56 -20.00 -8.03
N SER A 229 30.00 -19.39 -6.94
CA SER A 229 29.50 -18.07 -6.58
C SER A 229 29.92 -17.06 -7.66
N ARG A 230 29.10 -16.03 -7.88
CA ARG A 230 29.38 -14.98 -8.87
C ARG A 230 30.79 -14.37 -8.72
N ASP A 231 31.30 -14.34 -7.50
CA ASP A 231 32.60 -13.77 -7.19
C ASP A 231 33.75 -14.71 -7.64
N GLU A 232 33.55 -16.03 -7.62
CA GLU A 232 34.52 -17.00 -8.17
C GLU A 232 34.58 -16.95 -9.70
N GLU A 233 33.45 -16.73 -10.38
CA GLU A 233 33.43 -16.53 -11.83
C GLU A 233 34.16 -15.25 -12.24
N MET A 234 34.05 -14.20 -11.42
CA MET A 234 34.75 -12.93 -11.62
C MET A 234 36.27 -13.10 -11.43
N GLU A 235 36.69 -13.90 -10.44
CA GLU A 235 38.10 -14.18 -10.18
C GLU A 235 38.74 -15.02 -11.31
N ASP A 236 38.04 -16.06 -11.79
CA ASP A 236 38.47 -16.89 -12.94
C ASP A 236 38.61 -16.02 -14.22
N TYR A 237 37.67 -15.09 -14.45
CA TYR A 237 37.73 -14.15 -15.57
C TYR A 237 38.94 -13.21 -15.47
N LEU A 238 39.19 -12.63 -14.29
CA LEU A 238 40.34 -11.76 -14.06
C LEU A 238 41.67 -12.48 -14.28
N GLN A 239 41.78 -13.73 -13.83
CA GLN A 239 42.98 -14.56 -14.04
C GLN A 239 43.20 -14.87 -15.53
N SER A 240 42.13 -15.12 -16.30
CA SER A 240 42.24 -15.37 -17.74
C SER A 240 42.74 -14.17 -18.55
N LEU A 241 42.57 -12.95 -18.02
CA LEU A 241 42.98 -11.70 -18.68
C LEU A 241 44.45 -11.32 -18.39
N LEU A 242 45.05 -11.92 -17.36
CA LEU A 242 46.41 -11.65 -16.89
C LEU A 242 47.44 -12.68 -17.37
N LEU A 243 47.00 -13.74 -18.07
CA LEU A 243 47.83 -14.77 -18.68
C LEU A 243 48.06 -14.53 -20.18
#